data_AF-A0A7W1CUQ0-F1
#
_entry.id   AF-A0A7W1CUQ0-F1
#
_cell.length_a   1.000
_cell.length_b   1.000
_cell.length_c   1.000
_cell.angle_alpha   90.00
_cell.angle_beta   90.00
_cell.angle_gamma   90.00
#
_symmetry.space_group_name_H-M   'P 1'
#
loop_
_entity.id
_entity.type
_entity.pdbx_description
1 polymer ?
#
loop_
_entity_poly.entity_id
_entity_poly.type
_entity_poly.pdbx_seq_one_letter_code
_entity_poly.pdbx_strand_id
1 'polypeptide(L)'
;MVQQRLGVTDITLRYHRPLGDGRKIWGALVPYDKVWRAGANFNTTLEVSDPVSVEGKPLPRGIYGLHMIPTADAWTIIFSKAADSWGSYTYDQTEDALRVTVKPQPGEMQEALQFSFEDLKADSTAVTMRWEKLAVPFRIA
;
A
#
# COMPACT_ATOMS: atom_id res chain seq x y z
N MET A 1 -0.33 -4.48 -12.38
CA MET A 1 1.09 -4.26 -12.02
C MET A 1 1.47 -2.86 -12.46
N VAL A 2 2.21 -2.14 -11.62
CA VAL A 2 2.88 -0.88 -11.95
C VAL A 2 4.31 -0.97 -11.43
N GLN A 3 5.27 -0.37 -12.12
CA GLN A 3 6.68 -0.38 -11.72
C GLN A 3 7.29 1.01 -11.94
N GLN A 4 8.19 1.41 -11.04
CA GLN A 4 8.98 2.62 -11.13
C GLN A 4 10.45 2.29 -10.81
N ARG A 5 11.38 2.89 -11.57
CA ARG A 5 12.81 2.83 -11.28
C ARG A 5 13.28 4.14 -10.65
N LEU A 6 14.03 4.05 -9.55
CA LEU A 6 14.73 5.14 -8.87
C LEU A 6 16.23 4.85 -8.90
N GLY A 7 16.99 5.61 -9.70
CA GLY A 7 18.38 5.27 -9.97
C GLY A 7 18.50 3.86 -10.58
N VAL A 8 19.04 2.92 -9.81
CA VAL A 8 19.17 1.50 -10.18
C VAL A 8 18.13 0.59 -9.51
N THR A 9 17.33 1.14 -8.60
CA THR A 9 16.36 0.38 -7.79
C THR A 9 14.99 0.34 -8.46
N ASP A 10 14.47 -0.85 -8.68
CA ASP A 10 13.11 -1.08 -9.17
C ASP A 10 12.15 -1.27 -7.99
N ILE A 11 11.04 -0.55 -8.02
CA ILE A 11 9.90 -0.70 -7.11
C ILE A 11 8.71 -1.19 -7.94
N THR A 12 8.19 -2.37 -7.61
CA THR A 12 7.07 -2.99 -8.34
C THR A 12 5.89 -3.22 -7.42
N LEU A 13 4.70 -2.72 -7.80
CA LEU A 13 3.44 -3.05 -7.15
C LEU A 13 2.61 -4.01 -8.02
N ARG A 14 2.14 -5.09 -7.41
CA ARG A 14 1.16 -6.02 -8.00
C ARG A 14 -0.08 -6.01 -7.13
N TYR A 15 -1.22 -5.68 -7.72
CA TYR A 15 -2.48 -5.54 -6.99
C TYR A 15 -3.66 -5.89 -7.87
N HIS A 16 -4.77 -6.21 -7.22
CA HIS A 16 -6.09 -6.26 -7.85
C HIS A 16 -6.89 -5.02 -7.45
N ARG A 17 -7.66 -4.50 -8.41
CA ARG A 17 -8.43 -3.26 -8.28
C ARG A 17 -9.92 -3.53 -8.08
N PRO A 18 -10.43 -3.64 -6.85
CA PRO A 18 -11.87 -3.69 -6.62
C PRO A 18 -12.56 -2.40 -7.11
N LEU A 19 -13.79 -2.53 -7.56
CA LEU A 19 -14.69 -1.41 -7.85
C LEU A 19 -15.45 -1.00 -6.58
N GLY A 20 -15.89 0.25 -6.49
CA GLY A 20 -16.75 0.70 -5.42
C GLY A 20 -18.18 0.19 -5.57
N ASP A 21 -18.70 0.20 -6.80
CA ASP A 21 -20.01 -0.29 -7.22
C ASP A 21 -21.16 0.26 -6.35
N GLY A 22 -21.10 1.57 -6.08
CA GLY A 22 -22.08 2.28 -5.25
C GLY A 22 -22.02 1.95 -3.75
N ARG A 23 -21.09 1.09 -3.30
CA ARG A 23 -20.96 0.71 -1.89
C ARG A 23 -20.22 1.77 -1.10
N LYS A 24 -20.55 1.86 0.19
CA LYS A 24 -19.71 2.58 1.16
C LYS A 24 -18.41 1.81 1.35
N ILE A 25 -17.27 2.45 1.03
CA ILE A 25 -15.96 1.80 1.11
C ILE A 25 -15.44 1.83 2.54
N TRP A 26 -15.17 3.02 3.05
CA TRP A 26 -14.50 3.20 4.34
C TRP A 26 -15.47 3.05 5.52
N GLY A 27 -15.09 2.24 6.50
CA GLY A 27 -15.94 1.88 7.64
C GLY A 27 -17.06 0.90 7.30
N ALA A 28 -17.05 0.30 6.10
CA ALA A 28 -18.00 -0.73 5.68
C ALA A 28 -17.29 -1.84 4.88
N LEU A 29 -17.14 -1.70 3.55
CA LEU A 29 -16.42 -2.69 2.73
C LEU A 29 -14.97 -2.90 3.22
N VAL A 30 -14.33 -1.80 3.61
CA VAL A 30 -13.06 -1.79 4.34
C VAL A 30 -13.35 -1.28 5.76
N PRO A 31 -13.45 -2.17 6.75
CA PRO A 31 -13.68 -1.78 8.13
C PRO A 31 -12.48 -1.00 8.69
N TYR A 32 -12.76 0.01 9.51
CA TYR A 32 -11.72 0.67 10.28
C TYR A 32 -11.15 -0.25 11.35
N ASP A 33 -9.91 0.03 11.77
CA ASP A 33 -9.19 -0.67 12.83
C ASP A 33 -8.99 -2.17 12.57
N LYS A 34 -9.13 -2.58 11.30
CA LYS A 34 -8.90 -3.95 10.83
C LYS A 34 -7.85 -3.97 9.74
N VAL A 35 -7.04 -5.02 9.73
CA VAL A 35 -6.04 -5.26 8.69
C VAL A 35 -6.75 -5.54 7.37
N TRP A 36 -6.35 -4.83 6.34
CA TRP A 36 -6.85 -4.97 4.98
C TRP A 36 -5.68 -5.05 3.99
N ARG A 37 -5.74 -5.97 3.04
CA ARG A 37 -4.69 -6.24 2.04
C ARG A 37 -4.45 -5.16 0.98
N ALA A 38 -5.02 -3.97 1.16
CA ALA A 38 -4.90 -2.86 0.22
C ALA A 38 -5.22 -3.25 -1.24
N GLY A 39 -6.27 -4.06 -1.45
CA GLY A 39 -6.59 -4.67 -2.74
C GLY A 39 -7.72 -5.71 -2.68
N ALA A 40 -7.81 -6.56 -3.71
CA ALA A 40 -8.77 -7.65 -3.81
C ALA A 40 -8.09 -9.02 -4.05
N ASN A 41 -8.78 -10.13 -3.78
CA ASN A 41 -8.25 -11.50 -3.89
C ASN A 41 -6.96 -11.71 -3.09
N PHE A 42 -5.83 -11.96 -3.75
CA PHE A 42 -4.50 -12.03 -3.13
C PHE A 42 -4.07 -10.69 -2.55
N ASN A 43 -3.12 -10.72 -1.61
CA ASN A 43 -2.53 -9.51 -1.10
C ASN A 43 -1.88 -8.68 -2.21
N THR A 44 -2.03 -7.37 -2.10
CA THR A 44 -1.21 -6.46 -2.88
C THR A 44 0.25 -6.69 -2.48
N THR A 45 1.16 -6.79 -3.43
CA THR A 45 2.58 -6.94 -3.14
C THR A 45 3.37 -5.72 -3.57
N LEU A 46 4.40 -5.40 -2.78
CA LEU A 46 5.41 -4.41 -3.10
C LEU A 46 6.78 -5.09 -3.09
N GLU A 47 7.46 -5.03 -4.22
CA GLU A 47 8.80 -5.59 -4.43
C GLU A 47 9.79 -4.46 -4.62
N VAL A 48 10.93 -4.55 -3.93
CA VAL A 48 12.07 -3.63 -4.05
C VAL A 48 13.34 -4.41 -4.38
N SER A 49 14.04 -4.01 -5.44
CA SER A 49 15.25 -4.71 -5.91
C SER A 49 16.47 -4.49 -5.01
N ASP A 50 16.50 -3.39 -4.28
CA ASP A 50 17.57 -2.98 -3.37
C ASP A 50 16.99 -2.51 -2.03
N PRO A 51 17.80 -2.40 -0.97
CA PRO A 51 17.37 -1.77 0.27
C PRO A 51 16.90 -0.33 0.02
N VAL A 52 15.74 0.02 0.59
CA VAL A 52 15.15 1.36 0.51
C VAL A 52 14.80 1.85 1.91
N SER A 53 14.32 3.08 1.99
CA SER A 53 13.60 3.63 3.12
C SER A 53 12.13 3.86 2.75
N VAL A 54 11.23 3.56 3.67
CA VAL A 54 9.80 3.90 3.57
C VAL A 54 9.45 4.82 4.73
N GLU A 55 8.97 6.02 4.43
CA GLU A 55 8.73 7.07 5.45
C GLU A 55 9.95 7.27 6.37
N GLY A 56 11.17 7.21 5.78
CA GLY A 56 12.43 7.35 6.51
C GLY A 56 12.85 6.13 7.33
N LYS A 57 12.09 5.03 7.33
CA LYS A 57 12.45 3.78 8.02
C LYS A 57 13.03 2.75 7.05
N PRO A 58 14.08 2.02 7.42
CA PRO A 58 14.72 1.07 6.52
C PRO A 58 13.80 -0.11 6.18
N LEU A 59 13.80 -0.51 4.92
CA LEU A 59 13.20 -1.74 4.41
C LEU A 59 14.24 -2.46 3.53
N PRO A 60 14.68 -3.67 3.89
CA PRO A 60 15.59 -4.45 3.05
C PRO A 60 15.01 -4.73 1.66
N ARG A 61 15.86 -5.20 0.73
CA ARG A 61 15.36 -5.73 -0.55
C ARG A 61 14.44 -6.93 -0.29
N GLY A 62 13.42 -7.09 -1.12
CA GLY A 62 12.50 -8.22 -1.01
C GLY A 62 11.13 -7.96 -1.63
N ILE A 63 10.27 -8.96 -1.48
CA ILE A 63 8.86 -8.91 -1.86
C ILE A 63 8.04 -8.94 -0.58
N TYR A 64 7.14 -7.97 -0.42
CA TYR A 64 6.35 -7.80 0.78
C TYR A 64 4.86 -7.83 0.45
N GLY A 65 4.08 -8.52 1.27
CA GLY A 65 2.64 -8.37 1.32
C GLY A 65 2.28 -7.02 1.93
N LEU A 66 1.57 -6.18 1.17
CA LEU A 66 1.11 -4.87 1.60
C LEU A 66 -0.23 -5.02 2.32
N HIS A 67 -0.27 -4.58 3.57
CA HIS A 67 -1.50 -4.41 4.32
C HIS A 67 -1.63 -2.98 4.84
N MET A 68 -2.85 -2.59 5.14
CA MET A 68 -3.19 -1.30 5.73
C MET A 68 -4.19 -1.50 6.87
N ILE A 69 -4.04 -0.73 7.93
CA ILE A 69 -5.05 -0.56 8.98
C ILE A 69 -5.58 0.87 8.85
N PRO A 70 -6.76 1.06 8.26
CA PRO A 70 -7.33 2.37 8.11
C PRO A 70 -7.99 2.82 9.41
N THR A 71 -7.82 4.10 9.74
CA THR A 71 -8.62 4.80 10.74
C THR A 71 -9.17 6.08 10.12
N ALA A 72 -9.86 6.92 10.91
CA ALA A 72 -10.37 8.20 10.43
C ALA A 72 -9.24 9.16 10.00
N ASP A 73 -8.14 9.23 10.76
CA ASP A 73 -7.13 10.29 10.63
C ASP A 73 -5.71 9.80 10.33
N ALA A 74 -5.41 8.53 10.62
CA ALA A 74 -4.06 7.98 10.49
C ALA A 74 -4.10 6.52 10.06
N TRP A 75 -3.37 6.17 9.00
CA TRP A 75 -3.34 4.83 8.47
C TRP A 75 -2.00 4.18 8.79
N THR A 76 -2.04 2.92 9.23
CA THR A 76 -0.82 2.13 9.35
C THR A 76 -0.63 1.33 8.08
N ILE A 77 0.49 1.51 7.39
CA ILE A 77 0.91 0.68 6.27
C ILE A 77 1.89 -0.36 6.81
N ILE A 78 1.68 -1.61 6.38
CA ILE A 78 2.38 -2.78 6.86
C ILE A 78 3.00 -3.50 5.67
N PHE A 79 4.28 -3.83 5.81
CA PHE A 79 5.05 -4.63 4.87
C PHE A 79 5.31 -5.99 5.53
N SER A 80 4.49 -6.98 5.21
CA SER A 80 4.61 -8.35 5.74
C SER A 80 5.52 -9.19 4.85
N LYS A 81 6.31 -10.09 5.44
CA LYS A 81 7.11 -11.08 4.70
C LYS A 81 6.24 -12.13 4.00
N ALA A 82 4.99 -12.30 4.42
CA ALA A 82 4.02 -13.17 3.76
C ALA A 82 3.42 -12.47 2.53
N ALA A 83 3.94 -12.76 1.34
CA ALA A 83 3.61 -12.08 0.09
C ALA A 83 2.73 -12.89 -0.90
N ASP A 84 2.21 -14.06 -0.49
CA ASP A 84 1.40 -14.94 -1.36
C ASP A 84 0.00 -15.26 -0.81
N SER A 85 -0.43 -14.55 0.23
CA SER A 85 -1.64 -14.87 0.98
C SER A 85 -2.91 -14.37 0.31
N TRP A 86 -3.98 -15.18 0.39
CA TRP A 86 -5.32 -14.75 0.00
C TRP A 86 -5.95 -13.88 1.10
N GLY A 87 -6.37 -12.67 0.75
CA GLY A 87 -7.04 -11.82 1.74
C GLY A 87 -6.08 -11.22 2.78
N SER A 88 -6.59 -11.06 4.01
CA SER A 88 -5.79 -10.78 5.21
C SER A 88 -6.13 -11.76 6.35
N TYR A 89 -6.69 -12.92 6.00
CA TYR A 89 -7.20 -13.90 6.97
C TYR A 89 -6.07 -14.63 7.70
N THR A 90 -4.94 -14.81 7.02
CA THR A 90 -3.73 -15.46 7.54
C THR A 90 -2.68 -14.43 7.96
N TYR A 91 -3.07 -13.16 8.12
CA TYR A 91 -2.15 -12.11 8.53
C TYR A 91 -1.59 -12.38 9.93
N ASP A 92 -0.27 -12.38 10.06
CA ASP A 92 0.45 -12.49 11.32
C ASP A 92 1.39 -11.28 11.49
N GLN A 93 1.21 -10.55 12.58
CA GLN A 93 2.03 -9.38 12.91
C GLN A 93 3.49 -9.73 13.19
N THR A 94 3.80 -10.97 13.57
CA THR A 94 5.19 -11.42 13.78
C THR A 94 5.99 -11.47 12.46
N GLU A 95 5.30 -11.52 11.33
CA GLU A 95 5.89 -11.50 9.98
C GLU A 95 6.07 -10.07 9.42
N ASP A 96 5.75 -9.03 10.19
CA ASP A 96 5.94 -7.65 9.75
C ASP A 96 7.43 -7.31 9.64
N ALA A 97 7.87 -6.94 8.44
CA ALA A 97 9.18 -6.36 8.22
C ALA A 97 9.20 -4.86 8.59
N LEU A 98 8.08 -4.17 8.36
CA LEU A 98 7.98 -2.74 8.65
C LEU A 98 6.53 -2.30 8.88
N ARG A 99 6.36 -1.32 9.79
CA ARG A 99 5.15 -0.52 9.95
C ARG A 99 5.46 0.97 9.88
N VAL A 100 4.70 1.69 9.06
CA VAL A 100 4.75 3.16 8.97
C VAL A 100 3.35 3.72 9.13
N THR A 101 3.25 4.90 9.74
CA THR A 101 1.99 5.61 9.89
C THR A 101 1.99 6.78 8.93
N VAL A 102 0.94 6.89 8.12
CA VAL A 102 0.77 7.98 7.16
C VAL A 102 -0.61 8.62 7.34
N LYS A 103 -0.76 9.83 6.82
CA LYS A 103 -2.03 10.56 6.87
C LYS A 103 -2.77 10.37 5.54
N PRO A 104 -4.00 9.82 5.53
CA PRO A 104 -4.84 9.86 4.33
C PRO A 104 -5.19 11.32 4.01
N GLN A 105 -5.34 11.62 2.73
CA GLN A 105 -5.74 12.94 2.26
C GLN A 105 -6.96 12.86 1.33
N PRO A 106 -7.77 13.93 1.24
CA PRO A 106 -8.82 14.01 0.24
C PRO A 106 -8.25 13.80 -1.17
N GLY A 107 -8.97 13.05 -1.98
CA GLY A 107 -8.66 12.80 -3.39
C GLY A 107 -9.91 12.95 -4.26
N GLU A 108 -9.69 12.96 -5.57
CA GLU A 108 -10.79 12.88 -6.54
C GLU A 108 -11.49 11.52 -6.46
N MET A 109 -12.78 11.48 -6.79
CA MET A 109 -13.55 10.25 -6.80
C MET A 109 -12.92 9.22 -7.75
N GLN A 110 -12.53 8.07 -7.22
CA GLN A 110 -12.06 6.93 -7.99
C GLN A 110 -12.93 5.70 -7.77
N GLU A 111 -13.54 5.22 -8.85
CA GLU A 111 -14.42 4.05 -8.83
C GLU A 111 -13.62 2.76 -8.59
N ALA A 112 -12.51 2.59 -9.32
CA ALA A 112 -11.59 1.47 -9.13
C ALA A 112 -10.43 1.87 -8.23
N LEU A 113 -10.02 0.99 -7.31
CA LEU A 113 -8.79 1.17 -6.56
C LEU A 113 -7.58 1.23 -7.49
N GLN A 114 -6.69 2.20 -7.27
CA GLN A 114 -5.48 2.39 -8.07
C GLN A 114 -4.27 2.63 -7.18
N PHE A 115 -3.10 2.21 -7.66
CA PHE A 115 -1.80 2.63 -7.15
C PHE A 115 -1.03 3.33 -8.27
N SER A 116 -0.40 4.46 -7.92
CA SER A 116 0.47 5.25 -8.80
C SER A 116 1.78 5.61 -8.10
N PHE A 117 2.80 5.91 -8.91
CA PHE A 117 4.03 6.55 -8.45
C PHE A 117 3.96 8.04 -8.78
N GLU A 118 4.15 8.87 -7.77
CA GLU A 118 3.99 10.33 -7.82
C GLU A 118 5.19 11.00 -7.17
N ASP A 119 5.24 12.33 -7.25
CA ASP A 119 6.32 13.16 -6.70
C ASP A 119 7.72 12.61 -7.02
N LEU A 120 7.90 12.15 -8.27
CA LEU A 120 9.13 11.53 -8.74
C LEU A 120 10.30 12.51 -8.64
N LYS A 121 11.35 12.06 -7.94
CA LYS A 121 12.65 12.71 -7.84
C LYS A 121 13.74 11.73 -8.26
N ALA A 122 14.98 12.20 -8.32
CA ALA A 122 16.12 11.38 -8.73
C ALA A 122 16.31 10.11 -7.85
N ASP A 123 16.00 10.23 -6.56
CA ASP A 123 16.27 9.23 -5.53
C ASP A 123 15.01 8.78 -4.78
N SER A 124 13.81 9.21 -5.21
CA SER A 124 12.61 8.99 -4.40
C SER A 124 11.31 9.18 -5.17
N THR A 125 10.24 8.60 -4.63
CA THR A 125 8.87 8.70 -5.13
C THR A 125 7.88 8.59 -3.97
N ALA A 126 6.66 9.09 -4.16
CA ALA A 126 5.50 8.68 -3.39
C ALA A 126 4.76 7.56 -4.11
N VAL A 127 4.54 6.43 -3.42
CA VAL A 127 3.53 5.46 -3.83
C VAL A 127 2.19 5.93 -3.27
N THR A 128 1.19 6.10 -4.12
CA THR A 128 -0.11 6.63 -3.68
C THR A 128 -1.23 5.67 -4.05
N MET A 129 -1.93 5.17 -3.03
CA MET A 129 -3.16 4.40 -3.18
C MET A 129 -4.35 5.36 -3.28
N ARG A 130 -5.20 5.21 -4.30
CA ARG A 130 -6.44 5.98 -4.48
C ARG A 130 -7.64 5.08 -4.59
N TRP A 131 -8.67 5.38 -3.83
CA TRP A 131 -9.98 4.74 -4.00
C TRP A 131 -11.06 5.59 -3.34
N GLU A 132 -12.24 5.66 -3.96
CA GLU A 132 -13.30 6.60 -3.57
C GLU A 132 -12.72 8.02 -3.50
N LYS A 133 -12.90 8.78 -2.42
CA LYS A 133 -12.42 10.15 -2.27
C LYS A 133 -11.17 10.25 -1.40
N LEU A 134 -10.44 9.15 -1.22
CA LEU A 134 -9.19 9.13 -0.45
C LEU A 134 -7.99 8.83 -1.32
N ALA A 135 -6.90 9.52 -1.02
CA ALA A 135 -5.55 9.20 -1.45
C ALA A 135 -4.69 8.92 -0.21
N VAL A 136 -3.84 7.90 -0.26
CA VAL A 136 -2.95 7.49 0.82
C VAL A 136 -1.54 7.40 0.25
N PRO A 137 -0.77 8.52 0.30
CA PRO A 137 0.61 8.53 -0.16
C PRO A 137 1.54 7.98 0.91
N PHE A 138 2.62 7.33 0.47
CA PHE A 138 3.78 7.05 1.30
C PHE A 138 5.07 7.13 0.46
N ARG A 139 6.10 7.72 1.03
CA ARG A 139 7.39 7.98 0.37
C ARG A 139 8.29 6.76 0.45
N ILE A 140 8.89 6.44 -0.69
CA ILE A 140 10.02 5.51 -0.82
C ILE A 140 11.23 6.29 -1.34
N ALA A 141 12.40 6.06 -0.74
CA ALA A 141 13.69 6.65 -1.14
C ALA A 141 14.82 5.64 -0.91
#